data_AF-A0A2N2B1A9-F1
#
_entry.id   AF-A0A2N2B1A9-F1
#
_cell.length_a   1.000
_cell.length_b   1.000
_cell.length_c   1.000
_cell.angle_alpha   90.00
_cell.angle_beta   90.00
_cell.angle_gamma   90.00
#
_symmetry.space_group_name_H-M   'P 1'
#
loop_
_entity.id
_entity.type
_entity.pdbx_description
1 polymer ?
#
loop_
_entity_poly.entity_id
_entity_poly.type
_entity_poly.pdbx_seq_one_letter_code
_entity_poly.pdbx_strand_id
1 'polypeptide(L)'
;MVINGNLLNFQQDVANINIIEKPNYNSRVEDNLNFTVIDDAYSADISQEGIEKLFESRLIAINSSEGNEIQEYVERYMEIRKDIESNNNNQEYYIQQLDKVFDKVIDEAATTSVNKINKFLNGYLSEDAERFNIDENQFKGTYIGLANRLKDLYLNGENEQKIEGEIQTYFKNQPNFKTYSDFKLTIEIGNYAHALQSDIVKAGRNILSTNPKEIIHDTPKYNGLINEISRVTNSLNAWQMLSEKIDKSTLHKELKTAMKSAYERTSKRINKVSENAALYGNLLEEYKRLDERLRKLKSIYEKHNNTADEFNKQHNIERAGQSLVKASEIYKQMAEIEAKKMNLEAKMSKIQNELNEQIEEIEQNI
;
A
#
# COMPACT_ATOMS: atom_id res chain seq x y z
N MET A 1 15.24 -25.15 51.35
CA MET A 1 16.19 -25.40 50.25
C MET A 1 16.26 -24.12 49.44
N VAL A 2 17.31 -23.34 49.68
CA VAL A 2 17.49 -21.97 49.21
C VAL A 2 18.46 -22.04 48.03
N ILE A 3 18.02 -21.57 46.86
CA ILE A 3 18.88 -21.46 45.67
C ILE A 3 19.56 -20.09 45.76
N ASN A 4 20.88 -20.12 45.99
CA ASN A 4 21.78 -18.99 45.84
C ASN A 4 22.83 -19.42 44.80
N GLY A 5 23.05 -18.62 43.76
CA GLY A 5 24.09 -18.88 42.78
C GLY A 5 23.97 -18.08 41.50
N ASN A 6 24.52 -16.86 41.53
CA ASN A 6 25.19 -16.18 40.42
C ASN A 6 24.34 -15.67 39.23
N LEU A 7 23.59 -14.59 39.51
CA LEU A 7 23.55 -13.41 38.65
C LEU A 7 24.95 -12.76 38.66
N LEU A 8 25.80 -13.06 37.68
CA LEU A 8 26.96 -12.26 37.21
C LEU A 8 27.78 -13.15 36.27
N ASN A 9 28.11 -12.61 35.08
CA ASN A 9 28.93 -13.19 34.00
C ASN A 9 28.19 -13.74 32.76
N PHE A 10 27.24 -12.99 32.22
CA PHE A 10 26.86 -13.13 30.80
C PHE A 10 26.89 -11.80 30.02
N GLN A 11 27.66 -10.82 30.51
CA GLN A 11 27.86 -9.52 29.86
C GLN A 11 29.26 -9.31 29.26
N GLN A 12 30.12 -10.35 29.15
CA GLN A 12 31.48 -10.16 28.66
C GLN A 12 31.98 -11.04 27.49
N ASP A 13 31.23 -12.04 27.00
CA ASP A 13 31.69 -12.89 25.88
C ASP A 13 30.80 -12.83 24.62
N VAL A 14 30.31 -11.65 24.27
CA VAL A 14 29.87 -11.36 22.88
C VAL A 14 30.56 -10.11 22.33
N ALA A 15 31.69 -9.73 22.91
CA ALA A 15 32.69 -8.93 22.23
C ALA A 15 33.39 -9.84 21.20
N ASN A 16 33.30 -9.50 19.91
CA ASN A 16 33.93 -10.15 18.75
C ASN A 16 33.10 -11.17 17.95
N ILE A 17 31.84 -10.85 17.66
CA ILE A 17 31.28 -11.24 16.36
C ILE A 17 30.96 -9.94 15.60
N ASN A 18 31.83 -9.60 14.65
CA ASN A 18 31.51 -8.63 13.61
C ASN A 18 30.39 -9.21 12.75
N ILE A 19 29.15 -8.97 13.16
CA ILE A 19 28.01 -9.06 12.27
C ILE A 19 28.08 -7.78 11.43
N ILE A 20 28.37 -7.95 10.15
CA ILE A 20 28.17 -6.90 9.15
C ILE A 20 26.65 -6.65 9.13
N GLU A 21 26.21 -5.65 9.89
CA GLU A 21 24.84 -5.17 9.85
C GLU A 21 24.58 -4.55 8.49
N LYS A 22 23.60 -5.09 7.77
CA LYS A 22 22.97 -4.41 6.64
C LYS A 22 22.36 -3.10 7.14
N PRO A 23 22.54 -1.96 6.47
CA PRO A 23 21.90 -0.72 6.85
C PRO A 23 20.38 -0.89 6.84
N ASN A 24 19.79 -0.74 8.02
CA ASN A 24 18.37 -0.80 8.27
C ASN A 24 17.76 0.55 7.84
N TYR A 25 17.35 0.67 6.57
CA TYR A 25 16.60 1.83 6.06
C TYR A 25 15.15 1.77 6.57
N ASN A 26 14.96 2.02 7.86
CA ASN A 26 13.65 2.24 8.46
C ASN A 26 13.80 3.11 9.72
N SER A 27 14.13 4.37 9.51
CA SER A 27 13.77 5.43 10.43
C SER A 27 13.07 6.51 9.62
N ARG A 28 11.84 6.81 10.04
CA ARG A 28 11.10 8.02 9.65
C ARG A 28 12.06 9.22 9.68
N VAL A 29 12.36 9.77 8.51
CA VAL A 29 12.95 11.09 8.35
C VAL A 29 11.77 12.05 8.14
N GLU A 30 10.88 12.10 9.12
CA GLU A 30 9.99 13.23 9.32
C GLU A 30 10.66 14.07 10.40
N ASP A 31 10.76 15.38 10.16
CA ASP A 31 11.07 16.46 11.10
C ASP A 31 12.49 17.03 11.21
N ASN A 32 13.45 16.76 10.31
CA ASN A 32 14.70 17.57 10.27
C ASN A 32 15.47 17.57 8.92
N LEU A 33 14.77 17.64 7.78
CA LEU A 33 15.41 17.93 6.48
C LEU A 33 15.69 19.43 6.28
N ASN A 34 16.16 20.13 7.33
CA ASN A 34 16.97 21.34 7.14
C ASN A 34 18.41 20.90 6.79
N PHE A 35 18.54 20.11 5.71
CA PHE A 35 19.83 19.94 5.08
C PHE A 35 19.99 21.08 4.09
N THR A 36 20.65 22.14 4.53
CA THR A 36 21.22 23.14 3.63
C THR A 36 22.14 22.39 2.69
N VAL A 37 21.68 22.13 1.46
CA VAL A 37 22.39 21.33 0.44
C VAL A 37 23.76 21.89 0.05
N ILE A 38 24.07 23.09 0.51
CA ILE A 38 25.29 23.78 0.14
C ILE A 38 26.50 23.16 0.87
N ASP A 39 26.57 23.14 2.21
CA ASP A 39 27.86 22.79 2.85
C ASP A 39 28.36 21.35 2.63
N ASP A 40 27.48 20.35 2.46
CA ASP A 40 27.90 18.96 2.23
C ASP A 40 28.29 18.66 0.77
N ALA A 41 27.65 19.31 -0.22
CA ALA A 41 28.04 19.18 -1.62
C ALA A 41 29.33 19.95 -1.94
N TYR A 42 29.60 21.05 -1.21
CA TYR A 42 30.78 21.89 -1.39
C TYR A 42 32.01 21.48 -0.57
N SER A 43 31.88 20.56 0.39
CA SER A 43 32.98 20.17 1.31
C SER A 43 33.72 18.88 0.97
N ALA A 44 33.40 18.20 -0.14
CA ALA A 44 34.11 16.98 -0.52
C ALA A 44 34.31 16.87 -2.05
N ASP A 45 35.33 16.12 -2.45
CA ASP A 45 35.53 15.55 -3.78
C ASP A 45 34.33 14.67 -4.21
N ILE A 46 33.16 15.27 -4.38
CA ILE A 46 31.99 14.57 -4.89
C ILE A 46 32.15 14.50 -6.40
N SER A 47 32.38 13.29 -6.90
CA SER A 47 32.36 12.99 -8.34
C SER A 47 31.07 13.52 -8.98
N GLN A 48 31.11 13.81 -10.29
CA GLN A 48 29.90 14.19 -11.05
C GLN A 48 28.73 13.23 -10.79
N GLU A 49 29.00 11.92 -10.73
CA GLU A 49 28.02 10.87 -10.43
C GLU A 49 27.37 11.04 -9.04
N GLY A 50 28.14 11.51 -8.04
CA GLY A 50 27.62 11.78 -6.70
C GLY A 50 26.67 12.99 -6.67
N ILE A 51 26.97 14.03 -7.47
CA ILE A 51 26.10 15.21 -7.61
C ILE A 51 24.80 14.82 -8.32
N GLU A 52 24.88 14.05 -9.40
CA GLU A 52 23.70 13.59 -10.14
C GLU A 52 22.78 12.74 -9.25
N LYS A 53 23.34 11.79 -8.47
CA LYS A 53 22.58 10.97 -7.50
C LYS A 53 21.91 11.80 -6.41
N LEU A 54 22.56 12.86 -5.94
CA LEU A 54 21.99 13.76 -4.93
C LEU A 54 20.75 14.48 -5.48
N PHE A 55 20.87 15.06 -6.69
CA PHE A 55 19.74 15.73 -7.33
C PHE A 55 18.61 14.76 -7.67
N GLU A 56 18.95 13.55 -8.15
CA GLU A 56 17.96 12.52 -8.47
C GLU A 56 17.15 12.17 -7.21
N SER A 57 17.82 11.98 -6.08
CA SER A 57 17.17 11.70 -4.79
C SER A 57 16.28 12.85 -4.29
N ARG A 58 16.62 14.11 -4.58
CA ARG A 58 15.78 15.27 -4.21
C ARG A 58 14.58 15.42 -5.14
N LEU A 59 14.76 15.14 -6.44
CA LEU A 59 13.69 15.26 -7.44
C LEU A 59 12.65 14.15 -7.30
N ILE A 60 13.06 12.91 -7.02
CA ILE A 60 12.14 11.78 -6.87
C ILE A 60 11.19 12.01 -5.68
N ALA A 61 9.91 12.22 -5.99
CA ALA A 61 8.85 12.27 -5.00
C ALA A 61 8.60 10.87 -4.43
N ILE A 62 8.59 10.73 -3.10
CA ILE A 62 8.42 9.41 -2.47
C ILE A 62 6.96 8.92 -2.53
N ASN A 63 5.97 9.78 -2.79
CA ASN A 63 4.57 9.35 -2.99
C ASN A 63 3.75 10.50 -3.58
N SER A 64 3.34 10.41 -4.85
CA SER A 64 2.17 11.14 -5.34
C SER A 64 1.13 10.12 -5.78
N SER A 65 0.08 9.95 -4.98
CA SER A 65 -1.06 9.08 -5.29
C SER A 65 -2.12 9.77 -6.17
N GLU A 66 -1.96 11.07 -6.44
CA GLU A 66 -3.01 11.91 -7.05
C GLU A 66 -2.78 12.26 -8.53
N GLY A 67 -1.75 11.70 -9.18
CA GLY A 67 -1.47 11.95 -10.60
C GLY A 67 -0.96 13.37 -10.91
N ASN A 68 -0.48 14.10 -9.88
CA ASN A 68 0.16 15.42 -10.01
C ASN A 68 1.69 15.34 -10.15
N GLU A 69 2.23 14.14 -10.41
CA GLU A 69 3.66 13.84 -10.46
C GLU A 69 4.48 14.90 -11.22
N ILE A 70 4.04 15.31 -12.43
CA ILE A 70 4.74 16.30 -13.26
C ILE A 70 4.89 17.65 -12.54
N GLN A 71 3.81 18.13 -11.94
CA GLN A 71 3.81 19.43 -11.28
C GLN A 71 4.74 19.41 -10.07
N GLU A 72 4.70 18.34 -9.27
CA GLU A 72 5.60 18.16 -8.12
C GLU A 72 7.07 18.08 -8.53
N TYR A 73 7.39 17.35 -9.62
CA TYR A 73 8.76 17.30 -10.16
C TYR A 73 9.26 18.69 -10.56
N VAL A 74 8.42 19.50 -11.21
CA VAL A 74 8.77 20.86 -11.65
C VAL A 74 8.93 21.79 -10.44
N GLU A 75 8.01 21.75 -9.47
CA GLU A 75 8.10 22.57 -8.26
C GLU A 75 9.37 22.27 -7.45
N ARG A 76 9.71 20.98 -7.26
CA ARG A 76 10.97 20.58 -6.62
C ARG A 76 12.19 21.01 -7.40
N TYR A 77 12.16 20.88 -8.73
CA TYR A 77 13.24 21.40 -9.57
C TYR A 77 13.46 22.90 -9.33
N MET A 78 12.37 23.67 -9.26
CA MET A 78 12.43 25.12 -9.02
C MET A 78 12.97 25.48 -7.64
N GLU A 79 12.60 24.73 -6.61
CA GLU A 79 13.15 24.87 -5.25
C GLU A 79 14.67 24.62 -5.25
N ILE A 80 15.11 23.49 -5.79
CA ILE A 80 16.53 23.14 -5.85
C ILE A 80 17.32 24.18 -6.65
N ARG A 81 16.77 24.65 -7.78
CA ARG A 81 17.41 25.68 -8.61
C ARG A 81 17.58 27.00 -7.87
N LYS A 82 16.55 27.44 -7.13
CA LYS A 82 16.61 28.67 -6.31
C LYS A 82 17.63 28.55 -5.18
N ASP A 83 17.76 27.37 -4.58
CA ASP A 83 18.81 27.08 -3.59
C ASP A 83 20.22 27.24 -4.19
N ILE A 84 20.43 26.78 -5.43
CA ILE A 84 21.71 26.92 -6.15
C ILE A 84 21.99 28.40 -6.47
N GLU A 85 20.99 29.12 -6.99
CA GLU A 85 21.11 30.53 -7.39
C GLU A 85 21.35 31.48 -6.20
N SER A 86 20.90 31.12 -5.00
CA SER A 86 21.04 31.99 -3.81
C SER A 86 22.40 31.87 -3.11
N ASN A 87 23.23 30.87 -3.44
CA ASN A 87 24.33 30.46 -2.56
C ASN A 87 25.76 30.39 -3.18
N ASN A 88 26.03 30.58 -4.49
CA ASN A 88 27.31 30.06 -5.04
C ASN A 88 28.11 30.79 -6.14
N ASN A 89 29.42 30.46 -6.17
CA ASN A 89 30.31 30.45 -7.34
C ASN A 89 30.15 29.11 -8.09
N ASN A 90 30.24 29.08 -9.43
CA ASN A 90 29.95 27.90 -10.30
C ASN A 90 28.46 27.47 -10.37
N GLN A 91 27.53 28.40 -10.18
CA GLN A 91 26.08 28.17 -10.35
C GLN A 91 25.74 27.47 -11.67
N GLU A 92 26.40 27.90 -12.75
CA GLU A 92 26.17 27.37 -14.09
C GLU A 92 26.44 25.86 -14.17
N TYR A 93 27.50 25.35 -13.53
CA TYR A 93 27.80 23.92 -13.52
C TYR A 93 26.71 23.11 -12.80
N TYR A 94 26.28 23.55 -11.61
CA TYR A 94 25.27 22.84 -10.83
C TYR A 94 23.88 22.88 -11.46
N ILE A 95 23.51 24.02 -12.07
CA ILE A 95 22.26 24.14 -12.83
C ILE A 95 22.30 23.19 -14.04
N GLN A 96 23.41 23.12 -14.77
CA GLN A 96 23.55 22.17 -15.89
C GLN A 96 23.41 20.71 -15.45
N GLN A 97 23.92 20.33 -14.28
CA GLN A 97 23.73 18.97 -13.77
C GLN A 97 22.28 18.74 -13.33
N LEU A 98 21.66 19.71 -12.64
CA LEU A 98 20.25 19.64 -12.27
C LEU A 98 19.35 19.48 -13.49
N ASP A 99 19.61 20.22 -14.59
CA ASP A 99 18.87 20.12 -15.85
C ASP A 99 18.96 18.71 -16.45
N LYS A 100 20.16 18.14 -16.52
CA LYS A 100 20.35 16.77 -17.02
C LYS A 100 19.60 15.74 -16.17
N VAL A 101 19.67 15.87 -14.85
CA VAL A 101 18.98 14.95 -13.94
C VAL A 101 17.47 15.10 -14.07
N PHE A 102 16.96 16.33 -14.19
CA PHE A 102 15.53 16.57 -14.42
C PHE A 102 15.04 15.90 -15.70
N ASP A 103 15.75 16.09 -16.82
CA ASP A 103 15.40 15.47 -18.10
C ASP A 103 15.38 13.93 -18.00
N LYS A 104 16.37 13.34 -17.32
CA LYS A 104 16.44 11.90 -17.04
C LYS A 104 15.24 11.42 -16.19
N VAL A 105 14.98 12.07 -15.06
CA VAL A 105 13.91 11.68 -14.12
C VAL A 105 12.53 11.76 -14.79
N ILE A 106 12.27 12.82 -15.57
CA ILE A 106 11.01 12.98 -16.30
C ILE A 106 10.85 11.91 -17.39
N ASP A 107 11.92 11.56 -18.11
CA ASP A 107 11.91 10.50 -19.12
C ASP A 107 11.58 9.12 -18.52
N GLU A 108 12.21 8.81 -17.38
CA GLU A 108 11.98 7.57 -16.63
C GLU A 108 10.56 7.51 -16.03
N ALA A 109 10.07 8.62 -15.48
CA ALA A 109 8.70 8.73 -14.97
C ALA A 109 7.67 8.54 -16.08
N ALA A 110 7.86 9.20 -17.24
CA ALA A 110 6.98 9.03 -18.40
C ALA A 110 6.96 7.58 -18.89
N THR A 111 8.12 6.95 -18.99
CA THR A 111 8.26 5.54 -19.39
C THR A 111 7.56 4.61 -18.40
N THR A 112 7.71 4.85 -17.10
CA THR A 112 7.06 4.08 -16.04
C THR A 112 5.54 4.20 -16.11
N SER A 113 5.02 5.41 -16.33
CA SER A 113 3.58 5.67 -16.44
C SER A 113 2.98 5.02 -17.68
N VAL A 114 3.65 5.11 -18.83
CA VAL A 114 3.26 4.38 -20.06
C VAL A 114 3.21 2.88 -19.80
N ASN A 115 4.24 2.31 -19.17
CA ASN A 115 4.28 0.87 -18.84
C ASN A 115 3.15 0.44 -17.91
N LYS A 116 2.82 1.24 -16.87
CA LYS A 116 1.70 0.94 -15.97
C LYS A 116 0.36 0.98 -16.71
N ILE A 117 0.16 1.98 -17.56
CA ILE A 117 -1.04 2.07 -18.39
C ILE A 117 -1.10 0.90 -19.36
N ASN A 118 -0.01 0.57 -20.05
CA ASN A 118 0.02 -0.56 -20.99
C ASN A 118 -0.16 -1.90 -20.29
N LYS A 119 0.33 -2.10 -19.07
CA LYS A 119 -0.01 -3.29 -18.26
C LYS A 119 -1.49 -3.33 -17.91
N PHE A 120 -2.06 -2.19 -17.50
CA PHE A 120 -3.49 -2.08 -17.24
C PHE A 120 -4.31 -2.39 -18.50
N LEU A 121 -3.90 -1.86 -19.66
CA LEU A 121 -4.56 -2.14 -20.92
C LEU A 121 -4.34 -3.61 -21.33
N ASN A 122 -3.11 -4.08 -21.50
CA ASN A 122 -2.83 -5.42 -22.04
C ASN A 122 -3.26 -6.57 -21.10
N GLY A 123 -3.10 -6.42 -19.78
CA GLY A 123 -3.45 -7.46 -18.80
C GLY A 123 -4.95 -7.59 -18.53
N TYR A 124 -5.72 -6.52 -18.74
CA TYR A 124 -7.18 -6.49 -18.51
C TYR A 124 -8.01 -6.29 -19.78
N LEU A 125 -7.37 -6.03 -20.92
CA LEU A 125 -7.99 -5.75 -22.21
C LEU A 125 -7.34 -6.57 -23.35
N SER A 126 -6.79 -7.77 -23.14
CA SER A 126 -6.04 -8.49 -24.19
C SER A 126 -6.73 -8.59 -25.57
N GLU A 127 -8.07 -8.63 -25.63
CA GLU A 127 -8.85 -8.61 -26.90
C GLU A 127 -9.09 -7.20 -27.49
N ASP A 128 -8.93 -6.16 -26.68
CA ASP A 128 -9.21 -4.75 -26.98
C ASP A 128 -7.92 -3.92 -27.12
N ALA A 129 -6.80 -4.35 -26.52
CA ALA A 129 -5.52 -3.65 -26.51
C ALA A 129 -4.95 -3.41 -27.92
N GLU A 130 -5.09 -4.39 -28.81
CA GLU A 130 -4.73 -4.26 -30.24
C GLU A 130 -5.58 -3.19 -30.96
N ARG A 131 -6.80 -2.90 -30.49
CA ARG A 131 -7.67 -1.86 -31.07
C ARG A 131 -7.34 -0.45 -30.61
N PHE A 132 -6.67 -0.29 -29.47
CA PHE A 132 -6.56 1.02 -28.80
C PHE A 132 -5.13 1.55 -28.67
N ASN A 133 -4.12 0.76 -29.05
CA ASN A 133 -2.69 1.09 -29.24
C ASN A 133 -2.32 2.51 -28.76
N ILE A 134 -2.15 2.70 -27.45
CA ILE A 134 -1.57 3.94 -26.93
C ILE A 134 -0.21 4.06 -27.58
N ASP A 135 -0.06 5.05 -28.46
CA ASP A 135 1.23 5.36 -29.03
C ASP A 135 2.14 5.83 -27.89
N GLU A 136 3.00 4.92 -27.44
CA GLU A 136 3.92 5.12 -26.33
C GLU A 136 4.78 6.37 -26.53
N ASN A 137 5.23 6.59 -27.78
CA ASN A 137 6.05 7.74 -28.13
C ASN A 137 5.25 9.03 -28.04
N GLN A 138 3.99 8.99 -28.49
CA GLN A 138 3.09 10.14 -28.40
C GLN A 138 2.74 10.48 -26.95
N PHE A 139 2.43 9.48 -26.12
CA PHE A 139 2.14 9.69 -24.69
C PHE A 139 3.37 10.24 -23.96
N LYS A 140 4.53 9.60 -24.15
CA LYS A 140 5.80 10.02 -23.57
C LYS A 140 6.16 11.44 -24.01
N GLY A 141 5.96 11.76 -25.28
CA GLY A 141 6.12 13.10 -25.83
C GLY A 141 5.19 14.13 -25.18
N THR A 142 3.92 13.79 -24.94
CA THR A 142 2.99 14.68 -24.20
C THR A 142 3.45 14.91 -22.76
N TYR A 143 3.89 13.85 -22.06
CA TYR A 143 4.34 13.93 -20.66
C TYR A 143 5.58 14.81 -20.53
N ILE A 144 6.63 14.52 -21.30
CA ILE A 144 7.89 15.28 -21.31
C ILE A 144 7.66 16.72 -21.78
N GLY A 145 6.87 16.88 -22.85
CA GLY A 145 6.55 18.20 -23.40
C GLY A 145 5.83 19.10 -22.41
N LEU A 146 4.87 18.57 -21.64
CA LEU A 146 4.21 19.31 -20.57
C LEU A 146 5.18 19.68 -19.45
N ALA A 147 6.02 18.74 -18.99
CA ALA A 147 6.98 19.00 -17.92
C ALA A 147 7.94 20.15 -18.27
N ASN A 148 8.47 20.15 -19.49
CA ASN A 148 9.34 21.21 -19.98
C ASN A 148 8.61 22.56 -20.13
N ARG A 149 7.36 22.55 -20.62
CA ARG A 149 6.53 23.75 -20.71
C ARG A 149 6.30 24.37 -19.33
N LEU A 150 5.97 23.56 -18.34
CA LEU A 150 5.78 24.02 -16.97
C LEU A 150 7.08 24.58 -16.41
N LYS A 151 8.19 23.85 -16.54
CA LYS A 151 9.53 24.31 -16.14
C LYS A 151 9.81 25.71 -16.68
N ASP A 152 9.64 25.94 -17.98
CA ASP A 152 9.89 27.24 -18.62
C ASP A 152 8.99 28.35 -18.06
N LEU A 153 7.71 28.07 -17.81
CA LEU A 153 6.78 29.05 -17.26
C LEU A 153 7.13 29.44 -15.82
N TYR A 154 7.47 28.47 -14.97
CA TYR A 154 7.91 28.75 -13.60
C TYR A 154 9.25 29.49 -13.57
N LEU A 155 10.20 29.13 -14.44
CA LEU A 155 11.47 29.85 -14.59
C LEU A 155 11.28 31.32 -14.97
N ASN A 156 10.28 31.61 -15.81
CA ASN A 156 9.94 32.97 -16.22
C ASN A 156 9.13 33.74 -15.16
N GLY A 157 8.82 33.14 -14.01
CA GLY A 157 8.05 33.78 -12.94
C GLY A 157 6.59 34.04 -13.31
N GLU A 158 6.03 33.23 -14.19
CA GLU A 158 4.64 33.38 -14.64
C GLU A 158 3.66 33.06 -13.50
N ASN A 159 2.51 33.73 -13.49
CA ASN A 159 1.48 33.49 -12.48
C ASN A 159 0.62 32.26 -12.83
N GLU A 160 -0.08 31.72 -11.82
CA GLU A 160 -0.93 30.52 -11.94
C GLU A 160 -1.97 30.62 -13.07
N GLN A 161 -2.62 31.78 -13.24
CA GLN A 161 -3.63 31.96 -14.29
C GLN A 161 -3.05 31.83 -15.70
N LYS A 162 -1.84 32.37 -15.91
CA LYS A 162 -1.16 32.26 -17.20
C LYS A 162 -0.64 30.84 -17.44
N ILE A 163 -0.13 30.19 -16.39
CA ILE A 163 0.26 28.77 -16.44
C ILE A 163 -0.94 27.91 -16.86
N GLU A 164 -2.10 28.09 -16.22
CA GLU A 164 -3.31 27.34 -16.55
C GLU A 164 -3.75 27.56 -18.00
N GLY A 165 -3.74 28.81 -18.48
CA GLY A 165 -4.08 29.14 -19.88
C GLY A 165 -3.14 28.50 -20.91
N GLU A 166 -1.84 28.46 -20.61
CA GLU A 166 -0.84 27.82 -21.48
C GLU A 166 -0.97 26.30 -21.51
N ILE A 167 -1.23 25.68 -20.35
CA ILE A 167 -1.52 24.24 -20.27
C ILE A 167 -2.75 23.91 -21.12
N GLN A 168 -3.85 24.66 -20.99
CA GLN A 168 -5.05 24.43 -21.78
C GLN A 168 -4.77 24.56 -23.29
N THR A 169 -3.95 25.53 -23.69
CA THR A 169 -3.56 25.73 -25.10
C THR A 169 -2.68 24.59 -25.61
N TYR A 170 -1.75 24.09 -24.79
CA TYR A 170 -0.93 22.93 -25.11
C TYR A 170 -1.80 21.70 -25.41
N PHE A 171 -2.76 21.40 -24.54
CA PHE A 171 -3.64 20.24 -24.67
C PHE A 171 -4.66 20.33 -25.82
N LYS A 172 -5.09 21.52 -26.23
CA LYS A 172 -5.92 21.67 -27.44
C LYS A 172 -5.26 21.12 -28.71
N ASN A 173 -3.93 21.11 -28.74
CA ASN A 173 -3.15 20.64 -29.88
C ASN A 173 -2.62 19.20 -29.68
N GLN A 174 -2.97 18.54 -28.57
CA GLN A 174 -2.55 17.17 -28.34
C GLN A 174 -3.53 16.17 -29.00
N PRO A 175 -3.02 15.11 -29.63
CA PRO A 175 -3.84 14.12 -30.35
C PRO A 175 -4.70 13.21 -29.44
N ASN A 176 -4.24 12.90 -28.23
CA ASN A 176 -4.89 11.91 -27.33
C ASN A 176 -5.66 12.54 -26.16
N PHE A 177 -5.41 13.80 -25.84
CA PHE A 177 -5.90 14.45 -24.63
C PHE A 177 -6.44 15.82 -24.96
N LYS A 178 -7.72 16.08 -24.68
CA LYS A 178 -8.35 17.38 -24.98
C LYS A 178 -8.10 18.42 -23.89
N THR A 179 -7.81 17.96 -22.69
CA THR A 179 -7.58 18.80 -21.51
C THR A 179 -6.47 18.21 -20.64
N TYR A 180 -5.88 19.05 -19.79
CA TYR A 180 -4.93 18.57 -18.78
C TYR A 180 -5.59 17.63 -17.77
N SER A 181 -6.86 17.86 -17.44
CA SER A 181 -7.62 16.98 -16.55
C SER A 181 -7.79 15.57 -17.14
N ASP A 182 -8.01 15.45 -18.45
CA ASP A 182 -8.08 14.14 -19.14
C ASP A 182 -6.74 13.39 -19.08
N PHE A 183 -5.63 14.12 -19.24
CA PHE A 183 -4.29 13.55 -19.12
C PHE A 183 -3.99 13.09 -17.67
N LYS A 184 -4.28 13.94 -16.67
CA LYS A 184 -4.11 13.58 -15.26
C LYS A 184 -4.96 12.36 -14.87
N LEU A 185 -6.22 12.33 -15.29
CA LEU A 185 -7.11 11.20 -15.07
C LEU A 185 -6.53 9.90 -15.67
N THR A 186 -5.89 9.98 -16.83
CA THR A 186 -5.27 8.81 -17.48
C THR A 186 -4.10 8.25 -16.68
N ILE A 187 -3.23 9.11 -16.16
CA ILE A 187 -2.12 8.71 -15.28
C ILE A 187 -2.67 8.15 -13.97
N GLU A 188 -3.67 8.83 -13.37
CA GLU A 188 -4.33 8.44 -12.13
C GLU A 188 -4.87 7.00 -12.25
N ILE A 189 -5.58 6.67 -13.34
CA ILE A 189 -6.13 5.33 -13.57
C ILE A 189 -5.03 4.26 -13.69
N GLY A 190 -3.98 4.53 -14.47
CA GLY A 190 -2.89 3.56 -14.65
C GLY A 190 -2.14 3.27 -13.35
N ASN A 191 -1.84 4.31 -12.58
CA ASN A 191 -1.22 4.19 -11.26
C ASN A 191 -2.12 3.44 -10.27
N TYR A 192 -3.40 3.80 -10.24
CA TYR A 192 -4.35 3.24 -9.30
C TYR A 192 -4.64 1.76 -9.58
N ALA A 193 -4.85 1.39 -10.84
CA ALA A 193 -5.11 0.01 -11.22
C ALA A 193 -3.96 -0.92 -10.81
N HIS A 194 -2.72 -0.46 -10.98
CA HIS A 194 -1.54 -1.22 -10.57
C HIS A 194 -1.44 -1.36 -9.05
N ALA A 195 -1.67 -0.28 -8.30
CA ALA A 195 -1.67 -0.31 -6.83
C ALA A 195 -2.75 -1.25 -6.28
N LEU A 196 -3.97 -1.15 -6.81
CA LEU A 196 -5.10 -1.97 -6.42
C LEU A 196 -4.81 -3.48 -6.59
N GLN A 197 -4.16 -3.85 -7.70
CA GLN A 197 -3.75 -5.24 -7.94
C GLN A 197 -2.73 -5.74 -6.92
N SER A 198 -1.71 -4.93 -6.61
CA SER A 198 -0.72 -5.26 -5.60
C SER A 198 -1.35 -5.46 -4.21
N ASP A 199 -2.25 -4.57 -3.82
CA ASP A 199 -2.95 -4.66 -2.52
C ASP A 199 -3.79 -5.94 -2.41
N ILE A 200 -4.49 -6.32 -3.48
CA ILE A 200 -5.34 -7.51 -3.53
C ILE A 200 -4.54 -8.80 -3.45
N VAL A 201 -3.49 -8.92 -4.27
CA VAL A 201 -2.63 -10.11 -4.25
C VAL A 201 -2.00 -10.25 -2.86
N LYS A 202 -1.51 -9.15 -2.29
CA LYS A 202 -0.90 -9.16 -0.96
C LYS A 202 -1.88 -9.58 0.13
N ALA A 203 -3.06 -8.95 0.20
CA ALA A 203 -4.09 -9.29 1.18
C ALA A 203 -4.54 -10.76 1.01
N GLY A 204 -4.76 -11.18 -0.22
CA GLY A 204 -5.11 -12.55 -0.56
C GLY A 204 -4.07 -13.57 -0.10
N ARG A 205 -2.79 -13.34 -0.40
CA ARG A 205 -1.68 -14.21 0.03
C ARG A 205 -1.54 -14.28 1.56
N ASN A 206 -1.78 -13.17 2.25
CA ASN A 206 -1.77 -13.15 3.71
C ASN A 206 -2.96 -13.91 4.31
N ILE A 207 -4.15 -13.86 3.69
CA ILE A 207 -5.28 -14.72 4.08
C ILE A 207 -4.95 -16.21 3.85
N LEU A 208 -4.36 -16.56 2.70
CA LEU A 208 -4.00 -17.95 2.37
C LEU A 208 -2.97 -18.55 3.33
N SER A 209 -2.04 -17.74 3.84
CA SER A 209 -1.02 -18.17 4.80
C SER A 209 -1.49 -18.13 6.26
N THR A 210 -2.73 -17.71 6.51
CA THR A 210 -3.26 -17.56 7.85
C THR A 210 -3.85 -18.87 8.39
N ASN A 211 -3.36 -19.32 9.54
CA ASN A 211 -4.10 -20.24 10.40
C ASN A 211 -4.94 -19.44 11.41
N PRO A 212 -6.29 -19.51 11.37
CA PRO A 212 -7.16 -18.75 12.27
C PRO A 212 -6.87 -18.97 13.76
N LYS A 213 -6.45 -20.16 14.18
CA LYS A 213 -6.12 -20.47 15.58
C LYS A 213 -4.89 -19.74 16.07
N GLU A 214 -3.90 -19.61 15.20
CA GLU A 214 -2.60 -19.03 15.54
C GLU A 214 -2.67 -17.51 15.49
N ILE A 215 -3.30 -16.96 14.44
CA ILE A 215 -3.28 -15.52 14.20
C ILE A 215 -4.04 -14.72 15.25
N ILE A 216 -5.14 -15.25 15.80
CA ILE A 216 -5.94 -14.52 16.80
C ILE A 216 -5.20 -14.32 18.14
N HIS A 217 -4.05 -14.99 18.32
CA HIS A 217 -3.19 -14.84 19.49
C HIS A 217 -1.94 -14.00 19.21
N ASP A 218 -1.67 -13.70 17.94
CA ASP A 218 -0.60 -12.82 17.48
C ASP A 218 -1.20 -11.46 17.09
N THR A 219 -1.36 -10.58 18.09
CA THR A 219 -2.02 -9.27 17.92
C THR A 219 -1.42 -8.43 16.78
N PRO A 220 -0.08 -8.32 16.63
CA PRO A 220 0.51 -7.64 15.48
C PRO A 220 0.08 -8.24 14.14
N LYS A 221 0.15 -9.57 13.96
CA LYS A 221 -0.25 -10.21 12.70
C LYS A 221 -1.74 -10.09 12.43
N TYR A 222 -2.57 -10.27 13.45
CA TYR A 222 -4.02 -10.07 13.35
C TYR A 222 -4.35 -8.66 12.87
N ASN A 223 -3.80 -7.63 13.52
CA ASN A 223 -4.05 -6.24 13.13
C ASN A 223 -3.51 -5.94 11.73
N GLY A 224 -2.35 -6.51 11.36
CA GLY A 224 -1.80 -6.42 10.01
C GLY A 224 -2.76 -6.94 8.95
N LEU A 225 -3.29 -8.15 9.15
CA LEU A 225 -4.24 -8.78 8.22
C LEU A 225 -5.54 -7.96 8.09
N ILE A 226 -6.13 -7.51 9.21
CA ILE A 226 -7.35 -6.71 9.19
C ILE A 226 -7.12 -5.37 8.47
N ASN A 227 -5.97 -4.73 8.69
CA ASN A 227 -5.62 -3.50 8.01
C ASN A 227 -5.47 -3.69 6.49
N GLU A 228 -4.92 -4.81 6.04
CA GLU A 228 -4.80 -5.12 4.62
C GLU A 228 -6.17 -5.40 3.97
N ILE A 229 -7.06 -6.13 4.65
CA ILE A 229 -8.44 -6.35 4.19
C ILE A 229 -9.18 -5.00 4.07
N SER A 230 -8.98 -4.10 5.04
CA SER A 230 -9.54 -2.75 5.01
C SER A 230 -8.96 -1.91 3.87
N ARG A 231 -7.65 -1.99 3.61
CA ARG A 231 -7.01 -1.33 2.47
C ARG A 231 -7.61 -1.77 1.15
N VAL A 232 -7.79 -3.07 0.90
CA VAL A 232 -8.45 -3.56 -0.32
C VAL A 232 -9.85 -2.97 -0.50
N THR A 233 -10.62 -2.88 0.58
CA THR A 233 -11.97 -2.29 0.55
C THR A 233 -11.94 -0.80 0.19
N ASN A 234 -11.04 -0.04 0.81
CA ASN A 234 -10.86 1.39 0.50
C ASN A 234 -10.35 1.59 -0.94
N SER A 235 -9.40 0.75 -1.37
CA SER A 235 -8.87 0.79 -2.72
C SER A 235 -9.97 0.46 -3.75
N LEU A 236 -10.91 -0.42 -3.45
CA LEU A 236 -12.07 -0.65 -4.31
C LEU A 236 -13.02 0.54 -4.37
N ASN A 237 -13.30 1.21 -3.25
CA ASN A 237 -14.18 2.38 -3.23
C ASN A 237 -13.61 3.52 -4.07
N ALA A 238 -12.31 3.81 -3.95
CA ALA A 238 -11.69 4.84 -4.77
C ALA A 238 -11.56 4.41 -6.24
N TRP A 239 -11.46 3.10 -6.55
CA TRP A 239 -11.61 2.60 -7.92
C TRP A 239 -12.98 2.92 -8.51
N GLN A 240 -14.06 2.76 -7.74
CA GLN A 240 -15.41 3.08 -8.18
C GLN A 240 -15.58 4.58 -8.46
N MET A 241 -14.99 5.44 -7.62
CA MET A 241 -15.00 6.90 -7.85
C MET A 241 -14.29 7.30 -9.15
N LEU A 242 -13.23 6.58 -9.55
CA LEU A 242 -12.54 6.83 -10.82
C LEU A 242 -13.43 6.53 -12.04
N SER A 243 -14.31 5.52 -11.97
CA SER A 243 -15.29 5.25 -13.04
C SER A 243 -16.21 6.44 -13.30
N GLU A 244 -16.69 7.11 -12.25
CA GLU A 244 -17.52 8.30 -12.41
C GLU A 244 -16.76 9.46 -13.05
N LYS A 245 -15.47 9.60 -12.75
CA LYS A 245 -14.60 10.60 -13.39
C LYS A 245 -14.42 10.28 -14.88
N ILE A 246 -14.21 9.02 -15.25
CA ILE A 246 -14.15 8.58 -16.66
C ILE A 246 -15.44 8.96 -17.39
N ASP A 247 -16.60 8.72 -16.77
CA ASP A 247 -17.91 9.02 -17.36
C ASP A 247 -18.11 10.50 -17.64
N LYS A 248 -17.63 11.37 -16.76
CA LYS A 248 -17.75 12.83 -16.88
C LYS A 248 -16.62 13.47 -17.71
N SER A 249 -15.56 12.72 -18.01
CA SER A 249 -14.39 13.20 -18.75
C SER A 249 -14.69 13.56 -20.21
N THR A 250 -13.83 14.41 -20.77
CA THR A 250 -13.83 14.82 -22.18
C THR A 250 -12.84 14.03 -23.04
N LEU A 251 -12.28 12.95 -22.47
CA LEU A 251 -11.41 11.97 -23.14
C LEU A 251 -11.89 11.65 -24.55
N HIS A 252 -10.94 11.35 -25.44
CA HIS A 252 -11.27 10.80 -26.75
C HIS A 252 -12.13 9.54 -26.59
N LYS A 253 -13.10 9.37 -27.50
CA LYS A 253 -14.17 8.37 -27.38
C LYS A 253 -13.59 6.97 -27.22
N GLU A 254 -12.56 6.68 -27.99
CA GLU A 254 -11.83 5.41 -28.02
C GLU A 254 -11.18 5.11 -26.66
N LEU A 255 -10.40 6.07 -26.13
CA LEU A 255 -9.74 5.94 -24.83
C LEU A 255 -10.76 5.83 -23.69
N LYS A 256 -11.83 6.62 -23.73
CA LYS A 256 -12.93 6.56 -22.75
C LYS A 256 -13.61 5.19 -22.74
N THR A 257 -13.91 4.64 -23.92
CA THR A 257 -14.51 3.30 -24.04
C THR A 257 -13.56 2.22 -23.51
N ALA A 258 -12.27 2.28 -23.83
CA ALA A 258 -11.27 1.35 -23.32
C ALA A 258 -11.18 1.38 -21.79
N MET A 259 -11.13 2.58 -21.20
CA MET A 259 -11.08 2.77 -19.76
C MET A 259 -12.32 2.22 -19.04
N LYS A 260 -13.53 2.46 -19.57
CA LYS A 260 -14.76 1.88 -19.00
C LYS A 260 -14.75 0.36 -19.03
N SER A 261 -14.35 -0.22 -20.16
CA SER A 261 -14.31 -1.68 -20.30
C SER A 261 -13.28 -2.32 -19.36
N ALA A 262 -12.09 -1.72 -19.23
CA ALA A 262 -11.09 -2.14 -18.25
C ALA A 262 -11.63 -2.05 -16.83
N TYR A 263 -12.31 -0.95 -16.49
CA TYR A 263 -12.94 -0.77 -15.19
C TYR A 263 -13.97 -1.87 -14.89
N GLU A 264 -14.88 -2.18 -15.81
CA GLU A 264 -15.93 -3.20 -15.61
C GLU A 264 -15.33 -4.60 -15.36
N ARG A 265 -14.33 -5.00 -16.16
CA ARG A 265 -13.66 -6.29 -16.01
C ARG A 265 -12.84 -6.39 -14.73
N THR A 266 -12.04 -5.36 -14.46
CA THR A 266 -11.22 -5.25 -13.25
C THR A 266 -12.11 -5.29 -12.00
N SER A 267 -13.19 -4.51 -12.00
CA SER A 267 -14.18 -4.52 -10.92
C SER A 267 -14.78 -5.90 -10.70
N LYS A 268 -15.14 -6.64 -11.76
CA LYS A 268 -15.70 -7.99 -11.60
C LYS A 268 -14.74 -8.95 -10.90
N ARG A 269 -13.46 -8.94 -11.27
CA ARG A 269 -12.43 -9.82 -10.67
C ARG A 269 -12.12 -9.41 -9.23
N ILE A 270 -11.97 -8.12 -9.00
CA ILE A 270 -11.55 -7.55 -7.72
C ILE A 270 -12.67 -7.58 -6.68
N ASN A 271 -13.92 -7.33 -7.09
CA ASN A 271 -15.07 -7.37 -6.18
C ASN A 271 -15.15 -8.72 -5.48
N LYS A 272 -14.94 -9.82 -6.21
CA LYS A 272 -15.02 -11.17 -5.65
C LYS A 272 -13.93 -11.42 -4.59
N VAL A 273 -12.68 -11.01 -4.86
CA VAL A 273 -11.59 -11.14 -3.90
C VAL A 273 -11.82 -10.25 -2.68
N SER A 274 -12.28 -9.00 -2.90
CA SER A 274 -12.59 -8.04 -1.84
C SER A 274 -13.72 -8.55 -0.93
N GLU A 275 -14.81 -9.04 -1.52
CA GLU A 275 -15.94 -9.64 -0.80
C GLU A 275 -15.50 -10.85 0.05
N ASN A 276 -14.70 -11.74 -0.54
CA ASN A 276 -14.16 -12.91 0.16
C ASN A 276 -13.19 -12.50 1.28
N ALA A 277 -12.34 -11.50 1.05
CA ALA A 277 -11.43 -10.97 2.06
C ALA A 277 -12.19 -10.31 3.22
N ALA A 278 -13.20 -9.49 2.94
CA ALA A 278 -14.06 -8.87 3.94
C ALA A 278 -14.84 -9.93 4.73
N LEU A 279 -15.40 -10.93 4.06
CA LEU A 279 -16.08 -12.05 4.70
C LEU A 279 -15.13 -12.83 5.61
N TYR A 280 -13.91 -13.11 5.15
CA TYR A 280 -12.88 -13.76 5.97
C TYR A 280 -12.56 -12.96 7.23
N GLY A 281 -12.35 -11.64 7.09
CA GLY A 281 -12.12 -10.74 8.22
C GLY A 281 -13.24 -10.79 9.27
N ASN A 282 -14.50 -10.73 8.82
CA ASN A 282 -15.66 -10.84 9.71
C ASN A 282 -15.73 -12.20 10.44
N LEU A 283 -15.47 -13.30 9.73
CA LEU A 283 -15.44 -14.63 10.34
C LEU A 283 -14.30 -14.77 11.34
N LEU A 284 -13.14 -14.18 11.07
CA LEU A 284 -11.98 -14.20 11.95
C LEU A 284 -12.23 -13.38 13.22
N GLU A 285 -12.90 -12.23 13.11
CA GLU A 285 -13.30 -11.42 14.26
C GLU A 285 -14.34 -12.16 15.13
N GLU A 286 -15.33 -12.80 14.51
CA GLU A 286 -16.29 -13.66 15.23
C GLU A 286 -15.57 -14.83 15.92
N TYR A 287 -14.63 -15.47 15.23
CA TYR A 287 -13.82 -16.56 15.76
C TYR A 287 -13.03 -16.13 17.00
N LYS A 288 -12.37 -14.96 16.93
CA LYS A 288 -11.64 -14.36 18.06
C LYS A 288 -12.56 -14.08 19.24
N ARG A 289 -13.74 -13.50 19.00
CA ARG A 289 -14.75 -13.23 20.04
C ARG A 289 -15.24 -14.51 20.72
N LEU A 290 -15.45 -15.58 19.96
CA LEU A 290 -15.82 -16.89 20.50
C LEU A 290 -14.68 -17.51 21.31
N ASP A 291 -13.43 -17.37 20.88
CA ASP A 291 -12.26 -17.83 21.64
C ASP A 291 -12.14 -17.12 23.00
N GLU A 292 -12.27 -15.79 23.01
CA GLU A 292 -12.26 -15.01 24.24
C GLU A 292 -13.39 -15.42 25.19
N ARG A 293 -14.59 -15.70 24.66
CA ARG A 293 -15.72 -16.20 25.44
C ARG A 293 -15.43 -17.59 26.00
N LEU A 294 -14.82 -18.48 25.20
CA LEU A 294 -14.44 -19.83 25.62
C LEU A 294 -13.42 -19.78 26.76
N ARG A 295 -12.40 -18.91 26.67
CA ARG A 295 -11.41 -18.70 27.75
C ARG A 295 -12.07 -18.26 29.06
N LYS A 296 -13.02 -17.31 28.99
CA LYS A 296 -13.77 -16.85 30.16
C LYS A 296 -14.61 -17.97 30.76
N LEU A 297 -15.36 -18.72 29.94
CA LEU A 297 -16.16 -19.85 30.41
C LEU A 297 -15.29 -20.95 31.02
N LYS A 298 -14.13 -21.26 30.44
CA LYS A 298 -13.19 -22.23 30.99
C LYS A 298 -12.71 -21.85 32.39
N SER A 299 -12.37 -20.57 32.61
CA SER A 299 -12.01 -20.08 33.95
C SER A 299 -13.17 -20.20 34.95
N ILE A 300 -14.40 -19.91 34.54
CA ILE A 300 -15.59 -20.02 35.40
C ILE A 300 -15.90 -21.51 35.70
N TYR A 301 -15.75 -22.38 34.71
CA TYR A 301 -15.88 -23.83 34.87
C TYR A 301 -14.88 -24.37 35.90
N GLU A 302 -13.59 -24.04 35.73
CA GLU A 302 -12.52 -24.44 36.66
C GLU A 302 -12.80 -23.93 38.09
N LYS A 303 -13.30 -22.70 38.22
CA LYS A 303 -13.71 -22.15 39.52
C LYS A 303 -14.84 -22.96 40.17
N HIS A 304 -15.92 -23.27 39.43
CA HIS A 304 -17.02 -24.06 39.98
C HIS A 304 -16.60 -25.50 40.30
N ASN A 305 -15.71 -26.08 39.51
CA ASN A 305 -15.19 -27.42 39.77
C ASN A 305 -14.32 -27.44 41.03
N ASN A 306 -13.41 -26.48 41.18
CA ASN A 306 -12.59 -26.34 42.38
C ASN A 306 -13.45 -26.07 43.63
N THR A 307 -14.49 -25.24 43.52
CA THR A 307 -15.44 -24.99 44.62
C THR A 307 -16.23 -26.26 44.99
N ALA A 308 -16.61 -27.09 44.01
CA ALA A 308 -17.25 -28.37 44.30
C ALA A 308 -16.32 -29.32 45.08
N ASP A 309 -15.05 -29.39 44.68
CA ASP A 309 -14.02 -30.18 45.37
C ASP A 309 -13.79 -29.70 46.80
N GLU A 310 -13.77 -28.38 47.03
CA GLU A 310 -13.67 -27.80 48.37
C GLU A 310 -14.87 -28.14 49.25
N PHE A 311 -16.10 -28.04 48.73
CA PHE A 311 -17.30 -28.43 49.48
C PHE A 311 -17.35 -29.93 49.77
N ASN A 312 -16.89 -30.78 48.85
CA ASN A 312 -16.76 -32.21 49.08
C ASN A 312 -15.76 -32.53 50.20
N LYS A 313 -14.60 -31.85 50.23
CA LYS A 313 -13.61 -31.97 51.32
C LYS A 313 -14.17 -31.53 52.68
N GLN A 314 -15.12 -30.61 52.69
CA GLN A 314 -15.83 -30.15 53.89
C GLN A 314 -17.09 -30.97 54.22
N HIS A 315 -17.35 -32.08 53.53
CA HIS A 315 -18.55 -32.91 53.66
C HIS A 315 -19.90 -32.18 53.41
N ASN A 316 -19.88 -31.05 52.70
CA ASN A 316 -21.06 -30.27 52.31
C ASN A 316 -21.63 -30.75 50.95
N ILE A 317 -22.20 -31.95 50.94
CA ILE A 317 -22.63 -32.67 49.71
C ILE A 317 -23.61 -31.85 48.86
N GLU A 318 -24.59 -31.18 49.48
CA GLU A 318 -25.60 -30.40 48.74
C GLU A 318 -24.97 -29.21 47.99
N ARG A 319 -24.03 -28.50 48.63
CA ARG A 319 -23.33 -27.36 48.02
C ARG A 319 -22.34 -27.79 46.94
N ALA A 320 -21.72 -28.95 47.10
CA ALA A 320 -20.91 -29.57 46.06
C ALA A 320 -21.76 -29.94 44.84
N GLY A 321 -22.93 -30.55 45.05
CA GLY A 321 -23.89 -30.87 43.99
C GLY A 321 -24.35 -29.65 43.20
N GLN A 322 -24.70 -28.55 43.88
CA GLN A 322 -25.07 -27.29 43.21
C GLN A 322 -23.94 -26.71 42.36
N SER A 323 -22.70 -26.82 42.81
CA SER A 323 -21.53 -26.34 42.07
C SER A 323 -21.23 -27.20 40.84
N LEU A 324 -21.40 -28.53 40.94
CA LEU A 324 -21.28 -29.46 39.81
C LEU A 324 -22.35 -29.25 38.75
N VAL A 325 -23.60 -28.96 39.14
CA VAL A 325 -24.66 -28.62 38.19
C VAL A 325 -24.27 -27.39 37.36
N LYS A 326 -23.79 -26.33 38.01
CA LYS A 326 -23.30 -25.12 37.32
C LYS A 326 -22.10 -25.42 36.40
N ALA A 327 -21.16 -26.22 36.85
CA ALA A 327 -20.03 -26.65 36.02
C ALA A 327 -20.50 -27.44 34.78
N SER A 328 -21.48 -28.32 34.93
CA SER A 328 -22.08 -29.08 33.82
C SER A 328 -22.80 -28.20 32.81
N GLU A 329 -23.56 -27.20 33.27
CA GLU A 329 -24.20 -26.20 32.39
C GLU A 329 -23.16 -25.39 31.59
N ILE A 330 -22.07 -24.96 32.24
CA ILE A 330 -20.99 -24.23 31.57
C ILE A 330 -20.28 -25.14 30.56
N TYR A 331 -20.03 -26.40 30.89
CA TYR A 331 -19.41 -27.36 29.99
C TYR A 331 -20.23 -27.54 28.69
N LYS A 332 -21.56 -27.60 28.80
CA LYS A 332 -22.46 -27.62 27.63
C LYS A 332 -22.31 -26.35 26.77
N GLN A 333 -22.27 -25.18 27.39
CA GLN A 333 -22.07 -23.90 26.68
C GLN A 333 -20.69 -23.84 25.99
N MET A 334 -19.65 -24.39 26.61
CA MET A 334 -18.31 -24.48 26.01
C MET A 334 -18.35 -25.37 24.76
N ALA A 335 -18.99 -26.54 24.82
CA ALA A 335 -19.13 -27.44 23.69
C ALA A 335 -19.90 -26.80 22.51
N GLU A 336 -20.96 -26.03 22.78
CA GLU A 336 -21.68 -25.27 21.75
C GLU A 336 -20.80 -24.21 21.06
N ILE A 337 -19.95 -23.53 21.84
CA ILE A 337 -19.01 -22.53 21.29
C ILE A 337 -17.92 -23.22 20.47
N GLU A 338 -17.38 -24.34 20.91
CA GLU A 338 -16.40 -25.12 20.16
C GLU A 338 -16.98 -25.59 18.81
N ALA A 339 -18.22 -26.09 18.80
CA ALA A 339 -18.90 -26.46 17.56
C ALA A 339 -19.06 -25.27 16.60
N LYS A 340 -19.41 -24.08 17.13
CA LYS A 340 -19.49 -22.85 16.32
C LYS A 340 -18.11 -22.46 15.76
N LYS A 341 -17.05 -22.51 16.58
CA LYS A 341 -15.67 -22.25 16.14
C LYS A 341 -15.25 -23.19 15.01
N MET A 342 -15.55 -24.49 15.11
CA MET A 342 -15.27 -25.45 14.03
C MET A 342 -16.02 -25.13 12.74
N ASN A 343 -17.27 -24.67 12.83
CA ASN A 343 -18.03 -24.23 11.67
C ASN A 343 -17.41 -22.98 11.01
N LEU A 344 -16.98 -22.00 11.81
CA LEU A 344 -16.27 -20.82 11.32
C LEU A 344 -14.94 -21.20 10.64
N GLU A 345 -14.17 -22.13 11.20
CA GLU A 345 -12.94 -22.66 10.59
C GLU A 345 -13.22 -23.27 9.20
N ALA A 346 -14.28 -24.07 9.08
CA ALA A 346 -14.67 -24.66 7.79
C ALA A 346 -15.07 -23.60 6.75
N LYS A 347 -15.80 -22.55 7.17
CA LYS A 347 -16.16 -21.43 6.29
C LYS A 347 -14.93 -20.63 5.84
N MET A 348 -14.02 -20.34 6.77
CA MET A 348 -12.76 -19.66 6.48
C MET A 348 -11.89 -20.47 5.51
N SER A 349 -11.80 -21.79 5.71
CA SER A 349 -11.07 -22.69 4.79
C SER A 349 -11.68 -22.72 3.38
N LYS A 350 -13.02 -22.70 3.27
CA LYS A 350 -13.69 -22.58 1.98
C LYS A 350 -13.31 -21.28 1.27
N ILE A 351 -13.33 -20.15 1.99
CA ILE A 351 -12.95 -18.85 1.43
C ILE A 351 -11.47 -18.84 1.00
N GLN A 352 -10.57 -19.46 1.78
CA GLN A 352 -9.16 -19.60 1.40
C GLN A 352 -9.02 -20.35 0.07
N ASN A 353 -9.75 -21.45 -0.13
CA ASN A 353 -9.71 -22.18 -1.41
C ASN A 353 -10.21 -21.31 -2.58
N GLU A 354 -11.33 -20.61 -2.39
CA GLU A 354 -11.88 -19.72 -3.42
C GLU A 354 -10.95 -18.53 -3.73
N LEU A 355 -10.25 -18.01 -2.72
CA LEU A 355 -9.26 -16.95 -2.89
C LEU A 355 -8.02 -17.45 -3.64
N ASN A 356 -7.58 -18.69 -3.39
CA ASN A 356 -6.42 -19.25 -4.07
C ASN A 356 -6.62 -19.28 -5.59
N GLU A 357 -7.76 -19.80 -6.04
CA GLU A 357 -8.12 -19.82 -7.47
C GLU A 357 -8.18 -18.40 -8.07
N GLN A 358 -8.74 -17.44 -7.35
CA GLN A 358 -8.89 -16.05 -7.82
C GLN A 358 -7.56 -15.30 -7.88
N ILE A 359 -6.68 -15.50 -6.90
CA ILE A 359 -5.35 -14.88 -6.88
C ILE A 359 -4.49 -15.47 -7.99
N GLU A 360 -4.55 -16.79 -8.22
CA GLU A 360 -3.87 -17.43 -9.34
C GLU A 360 -4.36 -16.88 -10.68
N GLU A 361 -5.67 -16.67 -10.87
CA GLU A 361 -6.21 -16.03 -12.09
C GLU A 361 -5.68 -14.58 -12.24
N ILE A 362 -5.63 -13.80 -11.15
CA ILE A 362 -5.12 -12.43 -11.20
C ILE A 362 -3.62 -12.41 -11.53
N GLU A 363 -2.84 -13.30 -10.95
CA GLU A 363 -1.39 -13.40 -11.16
C GLU A 363 -1.02 -13.92 -12.55
N GLN A 364 -1.80 -14.82 -13.15
CA GLN A 364 -1.58 -15.32 -14.51
C GLN A 364 -1.84 -14.28 -15.61
N ASN A 365 -2.56 -13.20 -15.27
CA ASN A 365 -2.87 -12.10 -16.19
C ASN A 365 -1.96 -10.86 -15.95
N ILE A 366 -0.89 -11.01 -15.16
CA ILE A 366 0.21 -10.04 -14.98
C ILE A 366 1.37 -10.44 -15.89
#